data_AF-A0AAN3A8H8-F1
#
_entry.id   AF-A0AAN3A8H8-F1
#
_cell.length_a   1.000
_cell.length_b   1.000
_cell.length_c   1.000
_cell.angle_alpha   90.00
_cell.angle_beta   90.00
_cell.angle_gamma   90.00
#
_symmetry.space_group_name_H-M   'P 1'
#
loop_
_entity.id
_entity.type
_entity.pdbx_description
1 polymer ?
#
loop_
_entity_poly.entity_id
_entity_poly.type
_entity_poly.pdbx_seq_one_letter_code
_entity_poly.pdbx_strand_id
1 'polypeptide(L)'
;MNMINKGIPYFPTPANFFDEEVMELLEAKFGVLASYIVMRLLCKIYKEGYYISWGKEQNLIFVRKVGGGIKEDMMEKIVDLLLEKDFSIRKPTKNTAYSLRNRFKGCGLKLLHEGK
;
A
#
# COMPACT_ATOMS: atom_id res chain seq x y z
N MET A 1 24.51 13.45 -9.45
CA MET A 1 23.35 12.77 -10.06
C MET A 1 22.17 12.89 -9.11
N ASN A 2 21.25 13.83 -9.34
CA ASN A 2 20.05 13.93 -8.53
C ASN A 2 19.19 12.70 -8.81
N MET A 3 19.18 11.75 -7.89
CA MET A 3 18.17 10.70 -7.84
C MET A 3 16.83 11.40 -7.60
N ILE A 4 16.08 11.66 -8.67
CA ILE A 4 14.73 12.17 -8.57
C ILE A 4 13.92 11.02 -7.93
N ASN A 5 13.77 11.04 -6.60
CA ASN A 5 12.78 10.20 -5.95
C ASN A 5 11.43 10.56 -6.58
N LYS A 6 10.80 9.60 -7.27
CA LYS A 6 9.49 9.81 -7.91
C LYS A 6 8.38 10.05 -6.87
N GLY A 7 8.64 9.67 -5.62
CA GLY A 7 7.72 9.80 -4.50
C GLY A 7 8.06 10.89 -3.49
N ILE A 8 7.37 10.85 -2.35
CA ILE A 8 7.47 11.84 -1.28
C ILE A 8 8.36 11.34 -0.12
N PRO A 9 9.10 12.23 0.57
CA PRO A 9 10.00 11.83 1.67
C PRO A 9 9.26 11.42 2.94
N TYR A 10 8.03 11.90 3.12
CA TYR A 10 7.10 11.55 4.19
C TYR A 10 5.69 11.56 3.62
N PHE A 11 4.78 10.77 4.21
CA PHE A 11 3.36 10.79 3.83
C PHE A 11 2.48 11.04 5.05
N PRO A 12 1.40 11.83 4.92
CA PRO A 12 0.47 12.06 6.00
C PRO A 12 -0.34 10.78 6.27
N THR A 13 -0.44 10.41 7.54
CA THR A 13 -1.27 9.30 8.03
C THR A 13 -2.23 9.86 9.08
N PRO A 14 -3.54 9.55 9.01
CA PRO A 14 -4.49 10.05 10.00
C PRO A 14 -4.17 9.46 11.38
N ALA A 15 -4.42 10.24 12.44
CA ALA A 15 -4.08 9.82 13.81
C ALA A 15 -4.89 8.58 14.25
N ASN A 16 -6.11 8.44 13.76
CA ASN A 16 -7.00 7.30 14.00
C ASN A 16 -6.79 6.14 13.01
N PHE A 17 -5.65 6.07 12.32
CA PHE A 17 -5.38 5.05 11.31
C PHE A 17 -5.62 3.62 11.82
N PHE A 18 -5.17 3.32 13.04
CA PHE A 18 -5.32 1.99 13.63
C PHE A 18 -6.76 1.69 14.09
N ASP A 19 -7.57 2.73 14.30
CA ASP A 19 -8.98 2.63 14.71
C ASP A 19 -9.92 2.60 13.49
N GLU A 20 -9.39 2.65 12.26
CA GLU A 20 -10.21 2.47 11.06
C GLU A 20 -10.72 1.02 10.99
N GLU A 21 -12.00 0.82 10.66
CA GLU A 21 -12.65 -0.51 10.59
C GLU A 21 -11.81 -1.53 9.81
N VAL A 22 -11.15 -1.11 8.73
CA VAL A 22 -10.29 -1.99 7.92
C VAL A 22 -9.04 -2.43 8.69
N MET A 23 -8.40 -1.52 9.44
CA MET A 23 -7.25 -1.86 10.26
C MET A 23 -7.66 -2.77 11.42
N GLU A 24 -8.74 -2.45 12.13
CA GLU A 24 -9.28 -3.31 13.20
C GLU A 24 -9.61 -4.71 12.68
N LEU A 25 -10.24 -4.80 11.50
CA LEU A 25 -10.56 -6.09 10.87
C LEU A 25 -9.32 -6.89 10.47
N LEU A 26 -8.28 -6.20 9.98
CA LEU A 26 -7.00 -6.84 9.65
C LEU A 26 -6.31 -7.40 10.89
N GLU A 27 -6.26 -6.60 11.96
CA GLU A 27 -5.67 -7.03 13.22
C GLU A 27 -6.47 -8.18 13.84
N ALA A 28 -7.80 -8.15 13.76
CA ALA A 28 -8.64 -9.24 14.23
C ALA A 28 -8.39 -10.56 13.47
N LYS A 29 -8.11 -10.50 12.15
CA LYS A 29 -7.89 -11.70 11.32
C LYS A 29 -6.46 -12.22 11.34
N PHE A 30 -5.48 -11.32 11.41
CA PHE A 30 -4.07 -11.64 11.13
C PHE A 30 -3.12 -11.21 12.26
N GLY A 31 -3.65 -10.57 13.31
CA GLY A 31 -2.89 -10.02 14.43
C GLY A 31 -2.28 -8.64 14.15
N VAL A 32 -1.67 -8.06 15.18
CA VAL A 32 -1.04 -6.71 15.13
C VAL A 32 0.02 -6.55 14.04
N LEU A 33 0.62 -7.64 13.56
CA LEU A 33 1.57 -7.60 12.45
C LEU A 33 0.92 -7.12 11.15
N ALA A 34 -0.40 -7.26 11.01
CA ALA A 34 -1.13 -6.84 9.81
C ALA A 34 -1.08 -5.32 9.61
N SER A 35 -1.32 -4.53 10.66
CA SER A 35 -1.25 -3.07 10.57
C SER A 35 0.18 -2.58 10.33
N TYR A 36 1.17 -3.25 10.91
CA TYR A 36 2.60 -3.02 10.61
C TYR A 36 2.91 -3.25 9.12
N ILE A 37 2.42 -4.36 8.55
CA ILE A 37 2.57 -4.69 7.12
C ILE A 37 1.95 -3.61 6.23
N VAL A 38 0.72 -3.19 6.54
CA VAL A 38 0.02 -2.14 5.78
C VAL A 38 0.85 -0.85 5.83
N MET A 39 1.35 -0.46 7.00
CA MET A 39 2.16 0.74 7.14
C MET A 39 3.42 0.67 6.27
N ARG A 40 4.13 -0.47 6.26
CA ARG A 40 5.31 -0.69 5.41
C ARG A 40 4.96 -0.66 3.91
N LEU A 41 3.80 -1.19 3.54
CA LEU A 41 3.31 -1.18 2.17
C LEU A 41 3.02 0.25 1.71
N LEU A 42 2.34 1.05 2.54
CA LEU A 42 2.09 2.46 2.29
C LEU A 42 3.40 3.23 2.11
N CYS A 43 4.38 3.07 3.01
CA CYS A 43 5.69 3.69 2.87
C CYS A 43 6.32 3.40 1.49
N LYS A 44 6.25 2.14 1.04
CA LYS A 44 6.80 1.74 -0.27
C LYS A 44 6.04 2.42 -1.41
N ILE A 45 4.71 2.47 -1.36
CA ILE A 45 3.91 3.13 -2.39
C ILE A 45 4.20 4.62 -2.49
N TYR A 46 4.31 5.31 -1.34
CA TYR A 46 4.61 6.73 -1.30
C TYR A 46 6.00 7.08 -1.79
N LYS A 47 6.98 6.23 -1.49
CA LYS A 47 8.36 6.39 -1.96
C LYS A 47 8.49 6.24 -3.49
N GLU A 48 7.64 5.43 -4.10
CA GLU A 48 7.67 5.10 -5.53
C GLU A 48 6.75 6.00 -6.39
N GLY A 49 6.10 7.00 -5.79
CA GLY A 49 5.25 7.94 -6.53
C GLY A 49 3.79 7.49 -6.65
N TYR A 50 3.21 7.02 -5.53
CA TYR A 50 1.80 6.62 -5.38
C TYR A 50 1.39 5.33 -6.10
N TYR A 51 2.36 4.63 -6.69
CA TYR A 51 2.14 3.39 -7.42
C TYR A 51 3.33 2.45 -7.29
N ILE A 52 3.08 1.14 -7.18
CA ILE A 52 4.11 0.11 -7.28
C ILE A 52 3.63 -1.05 -8.12
N SER A 53 4.52 -1.64 -8.93
CA SER A 53 4.28 -2.98 -9.47
C SER A 53 4.34 -4.01 -8.35
N TRP A 54 3.43 -4.98 -8.37
CA TRP A 54 3.32 -5.99 -7.33
C TRP A 54 3.07 -7.38 -7.90
N GLY A 55 4.14 -8.13 -8.08
CA GLY A 55 4.10 -9.55 -8.43
C GLY A 55 4.74 -10.41 -7.35
N LYS A 56 4.80 -11.73 -7.60
CA LYS A 56 5.36 -12.73 -6.68
C LYS A 56 6.77 -12.38 -6.18
N GLU A 57 7.67 -11.95 -7.06
CA GLU A 57 9.03 -11.57 -6.68
C GLU A 57 9.08 -10.35 -5.76
N GLN A 58 8.26 -9.32 -6.03
CA GLN A 58 8.19 -8.13 -5.17
C GLN A 58 7.57 -8.46 -3.81
N ASN A 59 6.57 -9.36 -3.79
CA ASN A 59 5.98 -9.88 -2.55
C ASN A 59 7.08 -10.56 -1.71
N LEU A 60 7.82 -11.50 -2.27
CA LEU A 60 8.92 -12.20 -1.60
C LEU A 60 9.98 -11.23 -1.04
N ILE A 61 10.42 -10.25 -1.85
CA ILE A 61 11.40 -9.24 -1.42
C ILE A 61 10.84 -8.39 -0.27
N PHE A 62 9.56 -8.00 -0.35
CA PHE A 62 8.92 -7.19 0.67
C PHE A 62 8.79 -7.95 1.98
N VAL A 63 8.27 -9.18 1.95
CA VAL A 63 8.13 -10.06 3.13
C VAL A 63 9.48 -10.26 3.83
N ARG A 64 10.56 -10.50 3.08
CA ARG A 64 11.93 -10.56 3.64
C ARG A 64 12.35 -9.24 4.32
N LYS A 65 12.06 -8.10 3.71
CA LYS A 65 12.37 -6.76 4.28
C LYS A 65 11.55 -6.37 5.50
N VAL A 66 10.38 -6.98 5.68
CA VAL A 66 9.50 -6.72 6.83
C VAL A 66 9.92 -7.56 8.05
N GLY A 67 10.78 -8.57 7.87
CA GLY A 67 11.47 -9.22 8.99
C GLY A 67 11.39 -10.75 9.02
N GLY A 68 11.08 -11.42 7.90
CA GLY A 68 11.17 -12.89 7.78
C GLY A 68 10.17 -13.71 8.60
N GLY A 69 9.45 -13.11 9.55
CA GLY A 69 8.39 -13.75 10.34
C GLY A 69 7.01 -13.78 9.69
N ILE A 70 6.88 -13.19 8.49
CA ILE A 70 5.61 -13.12 7.76
C ILE A 70 5.66 -14.14 6.63
N LYS A 71 4.61 -14.95 6.51
CA LYS A 71 4.46 -15.88 5.38
C LYS A 71 3.92 -15.12 4.16
N GLU A 72 4.35 -15.50 2.97
CA GLU A 72 3.87 -14.90 1.71
C GLU A 72 2.33 -14.98 1.60
N ASP A 73 1.73 -16.10 2.00
CA ASP A 73 0.27 -16.29 2.01
C ASP A 73 -0.47 -15.28 2.90
N MET A 74 0.15 -14.85 4.01
CA MET A 74 -0.44 -13.82 4.88
C MET A 74 -0.40 -12.46 4.19
N MET A 75 0.69 -12.13 3.50
CA MET A 75 0.80 -10.89 2.75
C MET A 75 -0.23 -10.81 1.63
N GLU A 76 -0.44 -11.90 0.89
CA GLU A 76 -1.46 -11.96 -0.16
C GLU A 76 -2.86 -11.74 0.40
N LYS A 77 -3.21 -12.43 1.50
CA LYS A 77 -4.52 -12.26 2.18
C LYS A 77 -4.74 -10.85 2.71
N ILE A 78 -3.69 -10.20 3.23
CA ILE A 78 -3.78 -8.80 3.68
C ILE A 78 -4.07 -7.91 2.47
N VAL A 79 -3.31 -8.03 1.39
CA VAL A 79 -3.50 -7.22 0.18
C VAL A 79 -4.88 -7.43 -0.43
N ASP A 80 -5.36 -8.68 -0.49
CA ASP A 80 -6.69 -8.99 -1.02
C ASP A 80 -7.79 -8.37 -0.16
N LEU A 81 -7.70 -8.42 1.18
CA LEU A 81 -8.66 -7.76 2.06
C LEU A 81 -8.65 -6.24 1.89
N LEU A 82 -7.48 -5.62 1.75
CA LEU A 82 -7.36 -4.18 1.49
C LEU A 82 -8.06 -3.78 0.18
N LEU A 83 -7.96 -4.62 -0.85
CA LEU A 83 -8.64 -4.40 -2.13
C LEU A 83 -10.15 -4.59 -2.02
N GLU A 84 -10.60 -5.62 -1.29
CA GLU A 84 -12.02 -5.89 -1.06
C GLU A 84 -12.71 -4.77 -0.30
N LYS A 85 -12.03 -4.17 0.69
CA LYS A 85 -12.57 -3.10 1.51
C LYS A 85 -12.41 -1.71 0.90
N ASP A 86 -12.00 -1.61 -0.37
CA ASP A 86 -11.67 -0.36 -1.06
C ASP A 86 -10.71 0.52 -0.24
N PHE A 87 -9.85 -0.09 0.59
CA PHE A 87 -8.89 0.60 1.43
C PHE A 87 -7.80 1.16 0.55
N SER A 88 -8.06 2.34 -0.02
CA SER A 88 -7.13 3.24 -0.69
C SER A 88 -6.09 2.63 -1.65
N ILE A 89 -6.14 1.36 -2.02
CA ILE A 89 -5.18 0.59 -2.82
C ILE A 89 -6.03 -0.07 -3.89
N ARG A 90 -5.72 0.14 -5.17
CA ARG A 90 -6.48 -0.48 -6.28
C ARG A 90 -5.56 -1.13 -7.31
N LYS A 91 -5.96 -2.29 -7.83
CA LYS A 91 -5.36 -2.92 -9.02
C LYS A 91 -5.65 -2.03 -10.26
N PRO A 92 -4.65 -1.51 -10.98
CA PRO A 92 -4.81 -0.79 -12.23
C PRO A 92 -5.16 -1.78 -13.34
N THR A 93 -5.93 -1.31 -14.31
CA THR A 93 -6.69 -2.17 -15.22
C THR A 93 -5.88 -2.88 -16.30
N LYS A 94 -4.57 -2.68 -16.42
CA LYS A 94 -3.68 -3.52 -17.26
C LYS A 94 -2.29 -3.62 -16.61
N ASN A 95 -1.90 -4.84 -16.24
CA ASN A 95 -0.62 -5.27 -15.65
C ASN A 95 -0.24 -4.75 -14.24
N THR A 96 -0.69 -5.51 -13.24
CA THR A 96 -0.03 -5.89 -11.97
C THR A 96 0.62 -4.80 -11.11
N ALA A 97 -0.11 -3.76 -10.79
CA ALA A 97 0.38 -2.79 -9.82
C ALA A 97 -0.67 -2.40 -8.80
N TYR A 98 -0.30 -1.54 -7.86
CA TYR A 98 -1.17 -1.03 -6.83
C TYR A 98 -1.03 0.48 -6.78
N SER A 99 -2.16 1.18 -6.87
CA SER A 99 -2.23 2.65 -6.86
C SER A 99 -3.05 3.18 -5.70
N LEU A 100 -2.60 4.29 -5.09
CA LEU A 100 -3.37 5.05 -4.11
C LEU A 100 -4.30 6.08 -4.78
N ARG A 101 -5.40 5.64 -5.41
CA ARG A 101 -6.28 6.56 -6.18
C ARG A 101 -7.26 7.36 -5.32
N ASN A 102 -7.72 6.82 -4.19
CA ASN A 102 -8.82 7.43 -3.42
C ASN A 102 -8.37 8.11 -2.12
N ARG A 103 -7.16 7.83 -1.60
CA ARG A 103 -6.68 8.42 -0.32
C ARG A 103 -6.46 9.95 -0.37
N PHE A 104 -6.31 10.53 -1.57
CA PHE A 104 -5.95 11.94 -1.76
C PHE A 104 -7.03 12.82 -2.38
N LYS A 105 -8.24 12.29 -2.64
CA LYS A 105 -9.30 13.09 -3.27
C LYS A 105 -9.77 14.28 -2.42
N GLY A 106 -9.49 14.30 -1.11
CA GLY A 106 -9.71 15.44 -0.21
C GLY A 106 -8.58 16.48 -0.18
N CYS A 107 -7.39 16.17 -0.71
CA CYS A 107 -6.23 17.07 -0.72
C CYS A 107 -5.92 17.54 -2.15
N GLY A 108 -6.84 18.24 -2.82
CA GLY A 108 -6.55 19.17 -3.95
C GLY A 108 -5.66 18.75 -5.13
N LEU A 109 -5.22 17.49 -5.25
CA LEU A 109 -4.26 17.04 -6.24
C LEU A 109 -5.00 16.47 -7.46
N LYS A 110 -5.09 17.27 -8.53
CA LYS A 110 -5.42 16.77 -9.87
C LYS A 110 -4.28 15.88 -10.34
N LEU A 111 -4.47 14.56 -10.34
CA LEU A 111 -3.54 13.63 -11.01
C LEU A 111 -3.69 13.80 -12.53
N LEU A 112 -2.57 14.09 -13.19
CA LEU A 112 -2.46 14.19 -14.65
C LEU A 112 -3.09 12.95 -15.32
N HIS A 113 -4.04 13.22 -16.21
CA HIS A 113 -4.41 12.30 -17.27
C HIS A 113 -3.29 12.39 -18.31
N GLU A 114 -2.41 11.40 -18.37
CA GLU A 114 -1.64 11.21 -19.61
C GLU A 114 -2.56 10.52 -20.61
N GLY A 115 -2.82 11.26 -21.69
CA GLY A 115 -3.72 10.89 -22.75
C GLY A 115 -3.22 9.71 -23.58
N LYS A 116 -4.20 9.04 -24.18
CA LYS A 116 -4.24 8.84 -25.62
C LYS A 116 -5.58 9.33 -26.11
#